data_AF-A0AAU5HCW7-F1
#
_entry.id   AF-A0AAU5HCW7-F1
#
_cell.length_a   1.000
_cell.length_b   1.000
_cell.length_c   1.000
_cell.angle_alpha   90.00
_cell.angle_beta   90.00
_cell.angle_gamma   90.00
#
_symmetry.space_group_name_H-M   'P 1'
#
loop_
_entity.id
_entity.type
_entity.pdbx_description
1 polymer ?
#
loop_
_entity_poly.entity_id
_entity_poly.type
_entity_poly.pdbx_seq_one_letter_code
_entity_poly.pdbx_strand_id
1 'polypeptide(L)'
;MLRDDIAAFARITGAAPRTAGPVLPWGDTRVTFGLDLPADYQAFVDAYGPGTVGSRLTPLIPLPPYGADTGIAALRPVLDVAAEISALLRGLREKYPEAFPYFFYPEAGGLLAWGDGDGGMQCFWLTEDADPDAWPVVVWNKADWRRYDMGMVALLNRALSRQDAFLDELVGSRPGEPLWNPER
;
A
#
# COMPACT_ATOMS: atom_id res chain seq x y z
N MET A 1 8.51 20.90 -2.93
CA MET A 1 8.39 20.76 -1.46
C MET A 1 7.94 19.34 -1.19
N LEU A 2 8.53 18.64 -0.22
CA LEU A 2 8.14 17.26 0.11
C LEU A 2 6.73 17.28 0.71
N ARG A 3 5.87 16.31 0.32
CA ARG A 3 4.52 16.15 0.89
C ARG A 3 4.62 15.96 2.41
N ASP A 4 3.70 16.54 3.18
CA ASP A 4 3.82 16.62 4.65
C ASP A 4 3.85 15.25 5.34
N ASP A 5 3.15 14.27 4.78
CA ASP A 5 3.11 12.90 5.28
C ASP A 5 4.39 12.10 4.98
N ILE A 6 5.03 12.33 3.83
CA ILE A 6 6.36 11.80 3.52
C ILE A 6 7.40 12.42 4.44
N ALA A 7 7.30 13.74 4.70
CA ALA A 7 8.15 14.41 5.68
C ALA A 7 7.94 13.86 7.10
N ALA A 8 6.71 13.51 7.46
CA ALA A 8 6.40 12.85 8.72
C ALA A 8 6.98 11.43 8.79
N PHE A 9 6.87 10.65 7.71
CA PHE A 9 7.45 9.31 7.62
C PHE A 9 8.96 9.35 7.80
N ALA A 10 9.65 10.26 7.11
CA ALA A 10 11.09 10.48 7.26
C ALA A 10 11.48 10.80 8.72
N ARG A 11 10.68 11.64 9.39
CA ARG A 11 10.94 12.03 10.79
C ARG A 11 10.73 10.89 11.77
N ILE A 12 9.68 10.08 11.58
CA ILE A 12 9.35 8.95 12.45
C ILE A 12 10.39 7.83 12.29
N THR A 13 10.74 7.51 11.05
CA THR A 13 11.65 6.38 10.75
C THR A 13 13.12 6.75 10.85
N GLY A 14 13.47 8.04 10.75
CA GLY A 14 14.84 8.49 10.56
C GLY A 14 15.39 8.19 9.15
N ALA A 15 14.57 7.64 8.24
CA ALA A 15 14.98 7.33 6.88
C ALA A 15 15.00 8.60 6.02
N ALA A 16 16.13 8.85 5.35
CA ALA A 16 16.20 9.87 4.33
C ALA A 16 15.50 9.38 3.05
N PRO A 17 14.56 10.14 2.46
CA PRO A 17 14.09 9.88 1.10
C PRO A 17 15.29 9.73 0.16
N ARG A 18 15.22 8.78 -0.78
CA ARG A 18 16.18 8.67 -1.87
C ARG A 18 16.15 9.97 -2.64
N THR A 19 17.18 10.79 -2.46
CA THR A 19 17.28 12.11 -3.10
C THR A 19 17.66 12.03 -4.58
N ALA A 20 18.00 10.84 -5.09
CA ALA A 20 18.60 10.67 -6.43
C ALA A 20 18.29 9.31 -7.11
N GLY A 21 17.23 8.60 -6.71
CA GLY A 21 16.77 7.43 -7.46
C GLY A 21 15.99 7.86 -8.72
N PRO A 22 15.98 7.07 -9.81
CA PRO A 22 15.09 7.36 -10.93
C PRO A 22 13.65 7.30 -10.44
N VAL A 23 12.96 8.45 -10.53
CA VAL A 23 11.51 8.56 -10.35
C VAL A 23 10.85 7.60 -11.35
N LEU A 24 9.90 6.79 -10.90
CA LEU A 24 9.15 5.95 -11.83
C LEU A 24 8.39 6.88 -12.78
N PRO A 25 8.57 6.80 -14.11
CA PRO A 25 7.71 7.56 -15.01
C PRO A 25 6.33 6.92 -14.99
N TRP A 26 5.49 7.41 -14.08
CA TRP A 26 4.13 6.95 -13.79
C TRP A 26 3.23 6.93 -15.03
N GLY A 27 3.48 7.85 -15.98
CA GLY A 27 2.71 7.98 -17.21
C GLY A 27 1.22 8.24 -16.93
N ASP A 28 0.36 7.87 -17.88
CA ASP A 28 -1.09 7.93 -17.71
C ASP A 28 -1.61 6.55 -17.28
N THR A 29 -1.68 6.35 -15.96
CA THR A 29 -2.15 5.10 -15.34
C THR A 29 -3.60 4.81 -15.70
N ARG A 30 -4.44 5.85 -15.80
CA ARG A 30 -5.85 5.71 -16.20
C ARG A 30 -5.98 5.12 -17.60
N VAL A 31 -5.25 5.66 -18.57
CA VAL A 31 -5.29 5.17 -19.96
C VAL A 31 -4.75 3.75 -20.07
N THR A 32 -3.72 3.42 -19.30
CA THR A 32 -3.01 2.13 -19.43
C THR A 32 -3.69 0.98 -18.68
N PHE A 33 -4.25 1.28 -17.51
CA PHE A 33 -4.79 0.27 -16.59
C PHE A 33 -6.27 0.47 -16.23
N GLY A 34 -6.89 1.57 -16.68
CA GLY A 34 -8.26 1.92 -16.31
C GLY A 34 -8.40 2.45 -14.88
N LEU A 35 -7.28 2.74 -14.22
CA LEU A 35 -7.14 2.94 -12.78
C LEU A 35 -6.09 4.03 -12.55
N ASP A 36 -6.39 4.99 -11.67
CA ASP A 36 -5.40 5.91 -11.11
C ASP A 36 -5.00 5.49 -9.70
N LEU A 37 -3.80 5.87 -9.26
CA LEU A 37 -3.27 5.52 -7.95
C LEU A 37 -3.16 6.77 -7.07
N PRO A 38 -3.36 6.65 -5.75
CA PRO A 38 -3.20 7.77 -4.82
C PRO A 38 -1.84 8.45 -4.96
N ALA A 39 -1.81 9.78 -4.91
CA ALA A 39 -0.58 10.57 -5.06
C ALA A 39 0.41 10.30 -3.91
N ASP A 40 -0.08 9.91 -2.73
CA ASP A 40 0.75 9.58 -1.58
C ASP A 40 1.52 8.28 -1.76
N TYR A 41 0.89 7.27 -2.38
CA TYR A 41 1.55 6.04 -2.80
C TYR A 41 2.65 6.32 -3.82
N GLN A 42 2.35 7.11 -4.86
CA GLN A 42 3.34 7.46 -5.89
C GLN A 42 4.54 8.18 -5.26
N ALA A 43 4.28 9.16 -4.40
CA ALA A 43 5.32 9.88 -3.67
C ALA A 43 6.14 8.97 -2.73
N PHE A 44 5.50 8.00 -2.07
CA PHE A 44 6.19 7.03 -1.22
C PHE A 44 7.11 6.12 -2.03
N VAL A 45 6.61 5.60 -3.14
CA VAL A 45 7.37 4.76 -4.08
C VAL A 45 8.59 5.51 -4.61
N ASP A 46 8.41 6.76 -5.05
CA ASP A 46 9.52 7.59 -5.55
C ASP A 46 10.54 7.92 -4.45
N ALA A 47 10.08 8.12 -3.21
CA ALA A 47 10.94 8.46 -2.08
C ALA A 47 11.71 7.26 -1.51
N TYR A 48 11.09 6.09 -1.42
CA TYR A 48 11.63 4.98 -0.62
C TYR A 48 11.89 3.72 -1.45
N GLY A 49 11.14 3.51 -2.52
CA GLY A 49 11.19 2.28 -3.30
C GLY A 49 10.76 1.05 -2.48
N PRO A 50 11.17 -0.17 -2.88
CA PRO A 50 10.80 -1.39 -2.16
C PRO A 50 11.42 -1.46 -0.77
N GLY A 51 10.71 -2.08 0.16
CA GLY A 51 11.15 -2.26 1.53
C GLY A 51 10.02 -2.65 2.47
N THR A 52 10.41 -2.98 3.69
CA THR A 52 9.49 -3.36 4.77
C THR A 52 9.36 -2.22 5.77
N VAL A 53 8.12 -1.82 6.05
CA VAL A 53 7.76 -0.91 7.13
C VAL A 53 7.67 -1.71 8.43
N GLY A 54 8.46 -1.27 9.41
CA GLY A 54 8.76 -2.07 10.59
C GLY A 54 9.42 -3.39 10.19
N SER A 55 8.94 -4.50 10.75
CA SER A 55 9.45 -5.84 10.49
C SER A 55 8.47 -6.73 9.72
N ARG A 56 7.31 -6.19 9.29
CA ARG A 56 6.20 -7.01 8.82
C ARG A 56 5.44 -6.51 7.60
N LEU A 57 5.29 -5.19 7.41
CA LEU A 57 4.45 -4.67 6.34
C LEU A 57 5.30 -4.37 5.10
N THR A 58 5.06 -5.08 4.01
CA THR A 58 5.70 -4.83 2.72
C THR A 58 4.67 -4.25 1.75
N PRO A 59 4.77 -2.95 1.42
CA PRO A 59 3.97 -2.37 0.35
C PRO A 59 4.32 -3.02 -1.00
N LEU A 60 3.32 -3.20 -1.85
CA LEU A 60 3.50 -3.64 -3.23
C LEU A 60 4.05 -2.44 -4.03
N ILE A 61 5.34 -2.48 -4.35
CA ILE A 61 6.04 -1.38 -5.03
C ILE A 61 6.44 -1.84 -6.44
N PRO A 62 6.17 -1.05 -7.50
CA PRO A 62 6.62 -1.38 -8.84
C PRO A 62 8.14 -1.35 -8.92
N LEU A 63 8.72 -2.41 -9.47
CA LEU A 63 10.16 -2.47 -9.78
C LEU A 63 10.32 -2.46 -11.29
N PRO A 64 11.08 -1.50 -11.87
CA PRO A 64 11.40 -1.55 -13.28
C PRO A 64 11.96 -2.93 -13.63
N PRO A 65 11.39 -3.65 -14.61
CA PRO A 65 12.06 -4.81 -15.15
C PRO A 65 13.46 -4.39 -15.60
N TYR A 66 14.48 -5.21 -15.34
CA TYR A 66 15.82 -4.98 -15.88
C TYR A 66 15.72 -4.70 -17.39
N GLY A 67 16.06 -3.46 -17.81
CA GLY A 67 16.05 -3.05 -19.22
C GLY A 67 14.72 -2.54 -19.78
N ALA A 68 13.70 -2.23 -18.97
CA ALA A 68 12.46 -1.62 -19.47
C ALA A 68 12.56 -0.09 -19.59
N ASP A 69 12.14 0.44 -20.73
CA ASP A 69 12.19 1.88 -21.06
C ASP A 69 11.09 2.71 -20.36
N THR A 70 10.11 2.09 -19.68
CA THR A 70 9.04 2.82 -18.97
C THR A 70 8.66 2.20 -17.63
N GLY A 71 8.60 3.06 -16.60
CA GLY A 71 8.14 2.74 -15.25
C GLY A 71 6.66 2.39 -15.14
N ILE A 72 5.79 2.91 -16.02
CA ILE A 72 4.38 2.50 -16.04
C ILE A 72 4.21 1.00 -16.29
N ALA A 73 5.08 0.36 -17.09
CA ALA A 73 5.04 -1.09 -17.29
C ALA A 73 5.37 -1.88 -16.01
N ALA A 74 6.15 -1.28 -15.09
CA ALA A 74 6.50 -1.88 -13.80
C ALA A 74 5.31 -1.98 -12.84
N LEU A 75 4.20 -1.28 -13.11
CA LEU A 75 2.95 -1.42 -12.35
C LEU A 75 2.20 -2.70 -12.67
N ARG A 76 2.40 -3.31 -13.86
CA ARG A 76 1.65 -4.51 -14.25
C ARG A 76 1.82 -5.65 -13.23
N PRO A 77 3.04 -6.05 -12.82
CA PRO A 77 3.20 -7.10 -11.82
C PRO A 77 2.54 -6.78 -10.48
N VAL A 78 2.56 -5.51 -10.05
CA VAL A 78 1.90 -5.06 -8.82
C VAL A 78 0.38 -5.26 -8.90
N LEU A 79 -0.23 -4.86 -10.02
CA LEU A 79 -1.65 -5.01 -10.24
C LEU A 79 -2.08 -6.48 -10.43
N ASP A 80 -1.21 -7.30 -11.01
CA ASP A 80 -1.45 -8.75 -11.15
C ASP A 80 -1.50 -9.42 -9.76
N VAL A 81 -0.56 -9.10 -8.86
CA VAL A 81 -0.59 -9.56 -7.46
C VAL A 81 -1.86 -9.10 -6.75
N ALA A 82 -2.25 -7.83 -6.92
CA ALA A 82 -3.48 -7.32 -6.31
C ALA A 82 -4.74 -8.02 -6.85
N ALA A 83 -4.75 -8.39 -8.14
CA ALA A 83 -5.83 -9.15 -8.76
C ALA A 83 -5.90 -10.60 -8.25
N GLU A 84 -4.76 -11.25 -8.02
CA GLU A 84 -4.70 -12.59 -7.42
C GLU A 84 -5.27 -12.60 -5.99
N ILE A 85 -4.88 -11.62 -5.16
CA ILE A 85 -5.43 -11.43 -3.82
C ILE A 85 -6.96 -11.23 -3.88
N SER A 86 -7.42 -10.39 -4.81
CA SER A 86 -8.85 -10.10 -5.01
C SER A 86 -9.63 -11.35 -5.42
N ALA A 87 -9.08 -12.18 -6.32
CA ALA A 87 -9.70 -13.43 -6.75
C ALA A 87 -9.82 -14.43 -5.59
N LEU A 88 -8.78 -14.56 -4.77
CA LEU A 88 -8.79 -15.42 -3.59
C LEU A 88 -9.86 -14.96 -2.58
N LEU A 89 -9.93 -13.67 -2.28
CA LEU A 89 -10.87 -13.12 -1.31
C LEU A 89 -12.31 -13.15 -1.80
N ARG A 90 -12.54 -13.00 -3.11
CA ARG A 90 -13.86 -13.22 -3.74
C ARG A 90 -14.34 -14.65 -3.50
N GLY A 91 -13.47 -15.64 -3.71
CA GLY A 91 -13.80 -17.05 -3.44
C GLY A 91 -14.07 -17.34 -1.96
N LEU A 92 -13.45 -16.60 -1.03
CA LEU A 92 -13.76 -16.68 0.40
C LEU A 92 -15.11 -16.01 0.72
N ARG A 93 -15.41 -14.87 0.10
CA ARG A 93 -16.67 -14.16 0.26
C ARG A 93 -17.87 -14.98 -0.24
N GLU A 94 -17.72 -15.71 -1.35
CA GLU A 94 -18.77 -16.62 -1.83
C GLU A 94 -19.10 -17.72 -0.81
N LYS A 95 -18.09 -18.20 -0.07
CA LYS A 95 -18.25 -19.24 0.94
C LYS A 95 -18.72 -18.69 2.29
N TYR A 96 -18.29 -17.49 2.64
CA TYR A 96 -18.50 -16.87 3.95
C TYR A 96 -18.94 -15.40 3.81
N PRO A 97 -20.10 -15.10 3.21
CA PRO A 97 -20.49 -13.73 2.88
C PRO A 97 -20.55 -12.79 4.08
N GLU A 98 -20.98 -13.28 5.25
CA GLU A 98 -21.06 -12.51 6.49
C GLU A 98 -19.68 -12.08 7.05
N ALA A 99 -18.61 -12.80 6.71
CA ALA A 99 -17.25 -12.49 7.17
C ALA A 99 -16.50 -11.54 6.21
N PHE A 100 -17.05 -11.29 5.02
CA PHE A 100 -16.42 -10.51 3.95
C PHE A 100 -17.37 -9.40 3.46
N PRO A 101 -17.47 -8.29 4.21
CA PRO A 101 -18.46 -7.23 3.96
C PRO A 101 -18.13 -6.36 2.73
N TYR A 102 -16.91 -6.45 2.20
CA TYR A 102 -16.45 -5.66 1.06
C TYR A 102 -16.51 -6.43 -0.26
N PHE A 103 -16.69 -5.69 -1.35
CA PHE A 103 -16.37 -6.18 -2.69
C PHE A 103 -14.87 -6.06 -2.97
N PHE A 104 -14.39 -6.70 -4.04
CA PHE A 104 -12.98 -6.69 -4.41
C PHE A 104 -12.83 -6.17 -5.84
N TYR A 105 -11.83 -5.32 -6.07
CA TYR A 105 -11.54 -4.76 -7.39
C TYR A 105 -11.41 -5.91 -8.42
N PRO A 106 -11.97 -5.79 -9.65
CA PRO A 106 -12.47 -4.57 -10.32
C PRO A 106 -13.95 -4.23 -10.10
N GLU A 107 -14.63 -4.84 -9.13
CA GLU A 107 -15.99 -4.36 -8.78
C GLU A 107 -15.94 -2.90 -8.31
N ALA A 108 -16.94 -2.11 -8.68
CA ALA A 108 -17.02 -0.70 -8.29
C ALA A 108 -17.05 -0.55 -6.76
N GLY A 109 -16.20 0.32 -6.21
CA GLY A 109 -16.03 0.44 -4.76
C GLY A 109 -15.34 -0.77 -4.12
N GLY A 110 -14.67 -1.61 -4.92
CA GLY A 110 -13.97 -2.79 -4.43
C GLY A 110 -12.63 -2.46 -3.78
N LEU A 111 -12.17 -3.37 -2.92
CA LEU A 111 -10.84 -3.30 -2.33
C LEU A 111 -9.75 -3.64 -3.34
N LEU A 112 -8.74 -2.78 -3.44
CA LEU A 112 -7.51 -2.99 -4.22
C LEU A 112 -6.33 -3.15 -3.25
N ALA A 113 -5.68 -4.30 -3.27
CA ALA A 113 -4.57 -4.60 -2.36
C ALA A 113 -3.32 -3.77 -2.71
N TRP A 114 -2.64 -3.27 -1.67
CA TRP A 114 -1.40 -2.49 -1.83
C TRP A 114 -0.29 -2.88 -0.87
N GLY A 115 -0.56 -3.71 0.14
CA GLY A 115 0.47 -4.12 1.09
C GLY A 115 0.11 -5.40 1.83
N ASP A 116 1.11 -6.24 2.01
CA ASP A 116 1.02 -7.50 2.75
C ASP A 116 1.75 -7.35 4.08
N GLY A 117 1.04 -7.65 5.17
CA GLY A 117 1.60 -7.74 6.51
C GLY A 117 1.88 -9.20 6.87
N ASP A 118 3.11 -9.49 7.30
CA ASP A 118 3.50 -10.81 7.81
C ASP A 118 2.45 -11.37 8.79
N GLY A 119 2.13 -12.67 8.62
CA GLY A 119 1.01 -13.30 9.33
C GLY A 119 -0.31 -13.24 8.56
N GLY A 120 -0.31 -12.60 7.39
CA GLY A 120 -1.43 -12.49 6.45
C GLY A 120 -2.44 -11.41 6.85
N MET A 121 -1.94 -10.32 7.44
CA MET A 121 -2.68 -9.07 7.43
C MET A 121 -2.61 -8.48 6.03
N GLN A 122 -3.69 -7.88 5.55
CA GLN A 122 -3.73 -7.29 4.20
C GLN A 122 -4.20 -5.85 4.28
N CYS A 123 -3.57 -4.99 3.48
CA CYS A 123 -3.95 -3.59 3.36
C CYS A 123 -4.47 -3.28 1.96
N PHE A 124 -5.57 -2.55 1.91
CA PHE A 124 -6.31 -2.24 0.70
C PHE A 124 -6.62 -0.75 0.62
N TRP A 125 -6.75 -0.24 -0.60
CA TRP A 125 -7.50 0.97 -0.87
C TRP A 125 -8.93 0.58 -1.17
N LEU A 126 -9.90 1.33 -0.64
CA LEU A 126 -11.29 1.18 -1.00
C LEU A 126 -11.61 2.17 -2.13
N THR A 127 -11.84 1.63 -3.34
CA THR A 127 -11.96 2.41 -4.58
C THR A 127 -13.36 3.04 -4.76
N GLU A 128 -13.87 3.67 -3.70
CA GLU A 128 -15.26 4.16 -3.64
C GLU A 128 -15.48 5.56 -4.25
N ASP A 129 -14.40 6.32 -4.44
CA ASP A 129 -14.44 7.65 -5.06
C ASP A 129 -13.78 7.65 -6.45
N ALA A 130 -14.13 8.62 -7.29
CA ALA A 130 -13.45 8.84 -8.57
C ALA A 130 -12.06 9.47 -8.40
N ASP A 131 -11.85 10.21 -7.31
CA ASP A 131 -10.55 10.75 -6.90
C ASP A 131 -9.79 9.73 -6.03
N PRO A 132 -8.66 9.18 -6.51
CA PRO A 132 -7.85 8.24 -5.74
C PRO A 132 -7.30 8.80 -4.42
N ASP A 133 -7.09 10.12 -4.33
CA ASP A 133 -6.62 10.73 -3.09
C ASP A 133 -7.68 10.74 -1.98
N ALA A 134 -8.94 10.48 -2.33
CA ALA A 134 -10.04 10.30 -1.39
C ALA A 134 -10.22 8.84 -0.93
N TRP A 135 -9.47 7.88 -1.48
CA TRP A 135 -9.64 6.47 -1.13
C TRP A 135 -9.17 6.17 0.29
N PRO A 136 -10.04 5.66 1.16
CA PRO A 136 -9.66 5.27 2.51
C PRO A 136 -8.90 3.94 2.47
N VAL A 137 -8.12 3.69 3.50
CA VAL A 137 -7.44 2.41 3.69
C VAL A 137 -8.33 1.46 4.49
N VAL A 138 -8.39 0.21 4.05
CA VAL A 138 -8.98 -0.89 4.82
C VAL A 138 -7.89 -1.91 5.14
N VAL A 139 -7.84 -2.36 6.39
CA VAL A 139 -6.91 -3.39 6.86
C VAL A 139 -7.68 -4.60 7.36
N TRP A 140 -7.27 -5.79 6.95
CA TRP A 140 -7.85 -7.06 7.35
C TRP A 140 -6.80 -7.92 8.06
N ASN A 141 -7.10 -8.45 9.24
CA ASN A 141 -6.19 -9.31 10.01
C ASN A 141 -6.63 -10.78 10.04
N LYS A 142 -7.43 -11.22 9.06
CA LYS A 142 -8.11 -12.54 8.99
C LYS A 142 -9.29 -12.73 9.94
N ALA A 143 -9.43 -11.92 10.97
CA ALA A 143 -10.57 -11.96 11.89
C ALA A 143 -11.50 -10.75 11.69
N ASP A 144 -10.92 -9.56 11.64
CA ASP A 144 -11.61 -8.28 11.61
C ASP A 144 -11.18 -7.42 10.43
N TRP A 145 -12.11 -6.59 9.98
CA TRP A 145 -11.87 -5.52 9.02
C TRP A 145 -11.89 -4.18 9.73
N ARG A 146 -10.91 -3.31 9.47
CA ARG A 146 -10.89 -1.94 9.97
C ARG A 146 -10.66 -0.94 8.85
N ARG A 147 -11.55 0.03 8.77
CA ARG A 147 -11.46 1.18 7.86
C ARG A 147 -10.77 2.34 8.55
N TYR A 148 -9.91 3.02 7.81
CA TYR A 148 -9.22 4.25 8.19
C TYR A 148 -9.43 5.29 7.09
N ASP A 149 -10.13 6.38 7.41
CA ASP A 149 -10.40 7.48 6.47
C ASP A 149 -9.14 8.35 6.28
N MET A 150 -8.11 7.77 5.69
CA MET A 150 -6.83 8.39 5.38
C MET A 150 -6.10 7.60 4.28
N GLY A 151 -5.15 8.26 3.60
CA GLY A 151 -4.28 7.63 2.61
C GLY A 151 -3.26 6.66 3.20
N MET A 152 -2.55 5.96 2.31
CA MET A 152 -1.55 4.95 2.66
C MET A 152 -0.48 5.50 3.60
N VAL A 153 0.16 6.62 3.27
CA VAL A 153 1.31 7.13 4.03
C VAL A 153 0.88 7.64 5.41
N ALA A 154 -0.32 8.23 5.49
CA ALA A 154 -0.92 8.61 6.76
C ALA A 154 -1.16 7.39 7.67
N LEU A 155 -1.63 6.27 7.12
CA LEU A 155 -1.76 5.01 7.85
C LEU A 155 -0.40 4.49 8.32
N LEU A 156 0.62 4.48 7.46
CA LEU A 156 1.98 4.06 7.85
C LEU A 156 2.51 4.90 9.02
N ASN A 157 2.34 6.22 8.97
CA ASN A 157 2.74 7.13 10.04
C ASN A 157 2.00 6.82 11.35
N ARG A 158 0.70 6.54 11.29
CA ARG A 158 -0.12 6.18 12.46
C ARG A 158 0.33 4.85 13.07
N ALA A 159 0.60 3.85 12.24
CA ALA A 159 1.09 2.54 12.66
C ALA A 159 2.44 2.65 13.36
N LEU A 160 3.39 3.37 12.76
CA LEU A 160 4.74 3.56 13.31
C LEU A 160 4.77 4.44 14.57
N SER A 161 3.81 5.36 14.72
CA SER A 161 3.67 6.18 15.92
C SER A 161 3.04 5.44 17.10
N ARG A 162 2.61 4.18 16.91
CA ARG A 162 2.01 3.31 17.92
C ARG A 162 0.79 3.90 18.63
N GLN A 163 -0.02 4.64 17.88
CA GLN A 163 -1.25 5.26 18.39
C GLN A 163 -2.48 4.36 18.20
N ASP A 164 -2.31 3.19 17.58
CA ASP A 164 -3.38 2.26 17.27
C ASP A 164 -2.92 0.82 17.47
N ALA A 165 -3.41 0.17 18.52
CA ALA A 165 -3.00 -1.18 18.89
C ALA A 165 -3.26 -2.22 17.78
N PHE A 166 -4.21 -1.98 16.88
CA PHE A 166 -4.45 -2.89 15.75
C PHE A 166 -3.39 -2.72 14.66
N LEU A 167 -2.89 -1.50 14.46
CA LEU A 167 -1.82 -1.24 13.50
C LEU A 167 -0.43 -1.59 14.06
N ASP A 168 -0.28 -1.69 15.38
CA ASP A 168 0.97 -2.17 16.00
C ASP A 168 1.33 -3.59 15.52
N GLU A 169 0.34 -4.46 15.36
CA GLU A 169 0.52 -5.83 14.85
C GLU A 169 0.96 -5.85 13.39
N LEU A 170 0.45 -4.89 12.60
CA LEU A 170 0.70 -4.74 11.17
C LEU A 170 2.17 -4.47 10.85
N VAL A 171 2.83 -3.61 11.63
CA VAL A 171 4.24 -3.22 11.40
C VAL A 171 5.22 -4.03 12.26
N GLY A 172 4.79 -4.62 13.38
CA GLY A 172 5.55 -5.60 14.15
C GLY A 172 6.88 -5.16 14.77
N SER A 173 7.22 -3.86 14.74
CA SER A 173 8.55 -3.38 15.15
C SER A 173 8.82 -3.57 16.64
N ARG A 174 9.99 -4.11 16.98
CA ARG A 174 10.49 -4.19 18.36
C ARG A 174 11.36 -2.99 18.73
N PRO A 175 11.50 -2.67 20.03
CA PRO A 175 12.42 -1.61 20.46
C PRO A 175 13.85 -1.83 19.92
N GLY A 176 14.39 -0.83 19.22
CA GLY A 176 15.74 -0.88 18.66
C GLY A 176 15.85 -1.43 17.23
N GLU A 177 14.77 -1.95 16.65
CA GLU A 177 14.74 -2.34 15.22
C GLU A 177 14.49 -1.12 14.32
N PRO A 178 15.04 -1.07 13.10
CA PRO A 178 14.71 -0.04 12.13
C PRO A 178 13.22 -0.07 11.78
N LEU A 179 12.60 1.11 11.72
CA LEU A 179 11.19 1.27 11.33
C LEU A 179 10.98 1.26 9.81
N TRP A 180 12.07 1.35 9.04
CA TRP A 180 12.08 1.20 7.59
C TRP A 180 13.29 0.35 7.20
N ASN A 181 13.03 -0.74 6.47
CA ASN A 181 14.03 -1.70 6.02
C ASN A 181 14.00 -1.76 4.49
N PRO A 182 14.82 -0.96 3.78
CA PRO A 182 14.81 -0.96 2.32
C PRO A 182 15.30 -2.30 1.77
N GLU A 183 14.65 -2.79 0.72
CA GLU A 183 15.17 -3.92 -0.05
C GLU A 183 16.45 -3.50 -0.81
N ARG A 184 17.42 -4.40 -0.89
CA ARG A 184 18.73 -4.16 -1.50
C ARG A 184 18.73 -4.40 -3.00
#